data_AF-X0D3Q2-F1
#
_entry.id   AF-X0D3Q2-F1
#
_cell.length_a   1.000
_cell.length_b   1.000
_cell.length_c   1.000
_cell.angle_alpha   90.00
_cell.angle_beta   90.00
_cell.angle_gamma   90.00
#
_symmetry.space_group_name_H-M   'P 1'
#
loop_
_entity.id
_entity.type
_entity.pdbx_description
1 polymer ?
#
loop_
_entity_poly.entity_id
_entity_poly.type
_entity_poly.pdbx_seq_one_letter_code
_entity_poly.pdbx_strand_id
1 'polypeptide(L)'
;MATETTPKTIKRLIACCDGTWMDSDNGYEEAGLLRKEGSLQIPSNVTRISRCFEKRCSDGKLQVVNYESGVGTGSNVLDSITGGAFGMGLAERMRETYSFLCSNYMDGDEIILVGFSRGAFTVRSVAGMIGNLGLLTREGVEFFYPIFKDMQHWMDDDYEDPFPNIPFPNKPKGKDAADAYRARLEQLGYTRVRRSEGEGDIITIKAVGVWDTVGSLGIPRVLWLEKLGIRADNDE
;
A
#
# COMPACT_ATOMS: atom_id res chain seq x y z
N MET A 1 7.86 -15.56 39.91
CA MET A 1 7.34 -14.19 39.76
C MET A 1 6.64 -14.15 38.41
N ALA A 2 5.31 -14.03 38.40
CA ALA A 2 4.58 -13.82 37.15
C ALA A 2 4.96 -12.44 36.62
N THR A 3 5.52 -12.37 35.42
CA THR A 3 5.74 -11.11 34.73
C THR A 3 4.37 -10.51 34.46
N GLU A 4 4.02 -9.40 35.12
CA GLU A 4 2.89 -8.57 34.73
C GLU A 4 3.11 -8.16 33.27
N THR A 5 2.39 -8.80 32.35
CA THR A 5 2.34 -8.38 30.95
C THR A 5 1.55 -7.09 30.92
N THR A 6 2.23 -5.96 30.75
CA THR A 6 1.59 -4.67 30.49
C THR A 6 0.54 -4.85 29.39
N PRO A 7 -0.72 -4.44 29.58
CA PRO A 7 -1.76 -4.66 28.58
C PRO A 7 -1.32 -4.04 27.26
N LYS A 8 -1.28 -4.87 26.22
CA LYS A 8 -0.87 -4.48 24.88
C LYS A 8 -1.80 -3.36 24.39
N THR A 9 -1.27 -2.15 24.25
CA THR A 9 -2.07 -1.00 23.83
C THR A 9 -2.33 -1.09 22.34
N ILE A 10 -3.60 -1.32 21.97
CA ILE A 10 -4.03 -1.36 20.57
C ILE A 10 -3.93 0.03 19.95
N LYS A 11 -3.31 0.11 18.76
CA LYS A 11 -3.18 1.35 17.99
C LYS A 11 -3.91 1.27 16.65
N ARG A 12 -4.10 2.45 16.04
CA ARG A 12 -4.56 2.61 14.66
C ARG A 12 -3.38 2.95 13.77
N LEU A 13 -3.13 2.13 12.77
CA LEU A 13 -2.25 2.45 11.66
C LEU A 13 -3.09 3.06 10.55
N ILE A 14 -2.77 4.30 10.18
CA ILE A 14 -3.52 5.05 9.18
C ILE A 14 -2.57 5.39 8.04
N ALA A 15 -2.83 4.86 6.85
CA ALA A 15 -2.07 5.20 5.65
C ALA A 15 -2.89 6.11 4.74
N CYS A 16 -2.36 7.30 4.48
CA CYS A 16 -2.98 8.34 3.66
C CYS A 16 -2.12 8.56 2.41
N CYS A 17 -2.58 8.11 1.23
CA CYS A 17 -1.85 8.28 -0.02
C CYS A 17 -2.52 9.32 -0.92
N ASP A 18 -1.81 10.38 -1.27
CA ASP A 18 -2.34 11.45 -2.12
C ASP A 18 -2.23 11.15 -3.63
N GLY A 19 -2.96 11.92 -4.45
CA GLY A 19 -2.88 11.87 -5.90
C GLY A 19 -1.68 12.64 -6.47
N THR A 20 -1.38 12.46 -7.75
CA THR A 20 -0.40 13.27 -8.51
C THR A 20 -0.55 14.76 -8.31
N TRP A 21 0.55 15.52 -8.47
CA TRP A 21 0.55 16.98 -8.53
C TRP A 21 0.08 17.65 -7.24
N MET A 22 -0.26 16.88 -6.20
CA MET A 22 -0.63 17.35 -4.88
C MET A 22 0.55 17.07 -3.93
N ASP A 23 1.51 17.98 -3.91
CA ASP A 23 2.63 17.99 -2.98
C ASP A 23 2.39 19.06 -1.90
N SER A 24 1.39 18.82 -1.06
CA SER A 24 1.08 19.70 0.06
C SER A 24 2.22 19.87 1.09
N ASP A 25 3.34 19.15 0.94
CA ASP A 25 4.53 19.29 1.77
C ASP A 25 5.52 20.31 1.20
N ASN A 26 5.61 20.47 -0.12
CA ASN A 26 6.38 21.55 -0.74
C ASN A 26 5.73 22.93 -0.54
N GLY A 27 4.40 22.97 -0.36
CA GLY A 27 3.66 24.16 0.11
C GLY A 27 3.63 25.36 -0.85
N TYR A 28 4.42 25.33 -1.91
CA TYR A 28 4.59 26.38 -2.91
C TYR A 28 4.76 25.75 -4.30
N GLU A 29 3.90 26.13 -5.23
CA GLU A 29 4.07 25.83 -6.64
C GLU A 29 4.83 26.99 -7.28
N GLU A 30 6.04 26.73 -7.77
CA GLU A 30 6.84 27.70 -8.50
C GLU A 30 6.16 28.14 -9.81
N ALA A 31 6.42 29.38 -10.22
CA ALA A 31 6.01 29.87 -11.53
C ALA A 31 6.64 28.99 -12.63
N GLY A 32 5.85 28.59 -13.60
CA GLY A 32 6.26 27.70 -14.69
C GLY A 32 5.74 28.16 -16.05
N LEU A 33 5.96 27.36 -17.09
CA LEU A 33 5.54 27.66 -18.48
C LEU A 33 4.04 27.99 -18.63
N LEU A 34 3.20 27.41 -17.77
CA LEU A 34 1.75 27.60 -17.76
C LEU A 34 1.25 28.58 -16.68
N ARG A 35 2.07 28.91 -15.67
CA ARG A 35 1.71 29.79 -14.55
C ARG A 35 2.76 30.88 -14.36
N LYS A 36 2.36 32.13 -14.61
CA LYS A 36 3.26 33.30 -14.56
C LYS A 36 3.71 33.70 -13.15
N GLU A 37 2.97 33.29 -12.12
CA GLU A 37 3.27 33.58 -10.71
C GLU A 37 3.19 32.29 -9.90
N GLY A 38 4.07 32.18 -8.90
CA GLY A 38 4.02 31.08 -7.96
C GLY A 38 2.87 31.24 -6.98
N SER A 39 2.29 30.13 -6.52
CA SER A 39 1.14 30.15 -5.63
C SER A 39 1.30 29.12 -4.52
N LEU A 40 0.75 29.41 -3.34
CA LEU A 40 0.65 28.41 -2.28
C LEU A 40 -0.19 27.23 -2.77
N GLN A 41 0.29 26.02 -2.48
CA GLN A 41 -0.43 24.81 -2.87
C GLN A 41 -1.65 24.62 -1.98
N ILE A 42 -2.81 24.41 -2.60
CA ILE A 42 -4.05 24.11 -1.87
C ILE A 42 -3.97 22.64 -1.42
N PRO A 43 -4.04 22.35 -0.11
CA PRO A 43 -3.93 20.98 0.37
C PRO A 43 -5.10 20.13 -0.11
N SER A 44 -4.81 18.91 -0.55
CA SER A 44 -5.83 17.94 -0.97
C SER A 44 -6.73 17.53 0.20
N ASN A 45 -7.83 16.85 -0.11
CA ASN A 45 -8.65 16.23 0.94
C ASN A 45 -7.86 15.16 1.71
N VAL A 46 -6.94 14.43 1.07
CA VAL A 46 -6.10 13.44 1.77
C VAL A 46 -5.18 14.14 2.77
N THR A 47 -4.52 15.23 2.37
CA THR A 47 -3.69 16.04 3.28
C THR A 47 -4.52 16.63 4.42
N ARG A 48 -5.71 17.16 4.11
CA ARG A 48 -6.59 17.75 5.13
C ARG A 48 -7.03 16.68 6.14
N ILE A 49 -7.42 15.51 5.67
CA ILE A 49 -7.80 14.37 6.51
C ILE A 49 -6.62 13.89 7.35
N SER A 50 -5.42 13.73 6.77
CA SER A 50 -4.24 13.27 7.51
C SER A 50 -3.89 14.21 8.67
N ARG A 51 -4.02 15.53 8.45
CA ARG A 51 -3.80 16.58 9.46
C ARG A 51 -4.93 16.67 10.51
N CYS A 52 -6.11 16.10 10.24
CA CYS A 52 -7.23 16.08 11.20
C CYS A 52 -7.15 14.93 12.21
N PHE A 53 -6.31 13.92 12.00
CA PHE A 53 -6.16 12.84 12.98
C PHE A 53 -5.39 13.32 14.21
N GLU A 54 -6.06 13.31 15.37
CA GLU A 54 -5.40 13.50 16.65
C GLU A 54 -4.41 12.38 16.95
N LYS A 55 -3.32 12.64 17.67
CA LYS A 55 -2.36 11.58 18.04
C LYS A 55 -3.02 10.46 18.87
N ARG A 56 -4.05 10.79 19.65
CA ARG A 56 -4.86 9.83 20.40
C ARG A 56 -6.32 10.10 20.10
N CYS A 57 -7.06 9.09 19.68
CA CYS A 57 -8.47 9.21 19.38
C CYS A 57 -9.31 9.31 20.67
N SER A 58 -10.58 9.68 20.55
CA SER A 58 -11.53 9.79 21.67
C SER A 58 -11.73 8.47 22.43
N ASP A 59 -11.50 7.33 21.79
CA ASP A 59 -11.51 6.00 22.43
C ASP A 59 -10.18 5.61 23.08
N GLY A 60 -9.23 6.54 23.16
CA GLY A 60 -7.94 6.36 23.81
C GLY A 60 -6.89 5.66 22.96
N LYS A 61 -7.19 5.15 21.75
CA LYS A 61 -6.17 4.48 20.91
C LYS A 61 -5.18 5.48 20.31
N LEU A 62 -3.90 5.12 20.31
CA LEU A 62 -2.86 5.87 19.60
C LEU A 62 -3.12 5.79 18.09
N GLN A 63 -2.96 6.88 17.36
CA GLN A 63 -3.07 6.95 15.91
C GLN A 63 -1.68 7.20 15.33
N VAL A 64 -1.16 6.23 14.58
CA VAL A 64 0.10 6.33 13.83
C VAL A 64 -0.25 6.58 12.38
N VAL A 65 -0.04 7.80 11.93
CA VAL A 65 -0.42 8.26 10.58
C VAL A 65 0.82 8.27 9.69
N ASN A 66 0.78 7.56 8.57
CA ASN A 66 1.72 7.68 7.46
C ASN A 66 1.05 8.47 6.34
N TYR A 67 1.65 9.57 5.92
CA TYR A 67 1.20 10.37 4.79
C TYR A 67 2.21 10.25 3.65
N GLU A 68 1.73 9.83 2.49
CA GLU A 68 2.50 9.73 1.25
C GLU A 68 2.04 10.84 0.31
N SER A 69 2.94 11.77 -0.02
CA SER A 69 2.66 12.87 -0.93
C SER A 69 2.50 12.39 -2.38
N GLY A 70 1.85 13.23 -3.18
CA GLY A 70 1.70 13.02 -4.61
C GLY A 70 3.04 13.07 -5.34
N VAL A 71 3.17 12.28 -6.41
CA VAL A 71 4.34 12.35 -7.29
C VAL A 71 4.36 13.71 -8.03
N GLY A 72 5.37 14.55 -7.77
CA GLY A 72 5.89 15.56 -8.69
C GLY A 72 5.70 17.05 -8.35
N THR A 73 6.76 17.70 -7.89
CA THR A 73 7.06 19.14 -8.11
C THR A 73 8.58 19.38 -8.27
N GLY A 74 9.30 18.47 -8.95
CA GLY A 74 10.68 18.68 -9.37
C GLY A 74 10.76 18.91 -10.88
N SER A 75 11.63 19.80 -11.35
CA SER A 75 11.80 20.26 -12.74
C SER A 75 12.01 19.21 -13.86
N ASN A 76 11.92 17.91 -13.54
CA ASN A 76 12.00 16.79 -14.49
C ASN A 76 10.62 16.33 -15.03
N VAL A 77 9.56 17.12 -14.85
CA VAL A 77 8.18 16.67 -15.09
C VAL A 77 7.77 16.59 -16.56
N LEU A 78 8.48 17.26 -17.47
CA LEU A 78 8.24 17.07 -18.91
C LEU A 78 8.62 15.66 -19.41
N ASP A 79 9.50 14.94 -18.70
CA ASP A 79 9.93 13.58 -19.05
C ASP A 79 9.11 12.45 -18.37
N SER A 80 8.30 12.76 -17.35
CA SER A 80 7.58 11.75 -16.55
C SER A 80 6.19 11.36 -17.07
N ILE A 81 5.81 11.86 -18.25
CA ILE A 81 4.63 11.39 -19.02
C ILE A 81 5.04 10.23 -19.95
N THR A 82 6.02 9.43 -19.54
CA THR A 82 6.31 8.13 -20.16
C THR A 82 5.78 7.04 -19.22
N GLY A 83 4.88 6.18 -19.72
CA GLY A 83 4.15 5.19 -18.90
C GLY A 83 5.03 4.26 -18.05
N GLY A 84 6.31 4.11 -18.37
CA GLY A 84 7.28 3.31 -17.62
C GLY A 84 7.70 3.93 -16.27
N ALA A 85 8.07 5.22 -16.24
CA ALA A 85 8.46 5.90 -15.00
C ALA A 85 7.27 6.03 -14.03
N PHE A 86 6.08 6.24 -14.60
CA PHE A 86 4.82 6.29 -13.87
C PHE A 86 4.51 4.97 -13.14
N GLY A 87 4.64 3.83 -13.84
CA GLY A 87 4.44 2.52 -13.24
C GLY A 87 5.45 2.20 -12.13
N MET A 88 6.71 2.63 -12.31
CA MET A 88 7.77 2.44 -11.31
C MET A 88 7.47 3.20 -10.01
N GLY A 89 7.11 4.49 -10.11
CA GLY A 89 6.78 5.30 -8.94
C GLY A 89 5.55 4.78 -8.19
N LEU A 90 4.55 4.26 -8.91
CA LEU A 90 3.36 3.68 -8.28
C LEU A 90 3.65 2.38 -7.53
N ALA A 91 4.48 1.50 -8.12
CA ALA A 91 4.93 0.28 -7.45
C ALA A 91 5.77 0.59 -6.20
N GLU A 92 6.57 1.66 -6.22
CA GLU A 92 7.31 2.14 -5.06
C GLU A 92 6.38 2.58 -3.92
N ARG A 93 5.38 3.40 -4.20
CA ARG A 93 4.41 3.86 -3.17
C ARG A 93 3.65 2.71 -2.52
N MET A 94 3.27 1.69 -3.32
CA MET A 94 2.64 0.48 -2.77
C MET A 94 3.58 -0.25 -1.83
N ARG A 95 4.85 -0.39 -2.21
CA ARG A 95 5.86 -1.04 -1.37
C ARG A 95 6.10 -0.28 -0.07
N GLU A 96 6.28 1.03 -0.14
CA GLU A 96 6.48 1.89 1.05
C GLU A 96 5.27 1.80 2.00
N THR A 97 4.06 1.97 1.46
CA THR A 97 2.82 1.92 2.24
C THR A 97 2.61 0.55 2.90
N TYR A 98 2.81 -0.55 2.15
CA TYR A 98 2.69 -1.90 2.70
C TYR A 98 3.78 -2.21 3.72
N SER A 99 5.02 -1.77 3.49
CA SER A 99 6.14 -1.94 4.43
C SER A 99 5.90 -1.19 5.74
N PHE A 100 5.34 0.03 5.67
CA PHE A 100 4.91 0.78 6.85
C PHE A 100 3.92 -0.04 7.69
N LEU A 101 2.90 -0.63 7.07
CA LEU A 101 1.92 -1.46 7.77
C LEU A 101 2.58 -2.70 8.38
N CYS A 102 3.38 -3.45 7.62
CA CYS A 102 4.05 -4.66 8.10
C CYS A 102 5.00 -4.38 9.28
N SER A 103 5.74 -3.28 9.21
CA SER A 103 6.76 -2.91 10.22
C SER A 103 6.15 -2.38 11.51
N ASN A 104 4.95 -1.80 11.45
CA ASN A 104 4.32 -1.16 12.62
C ASN A 104 3.18 -2.01 13.23
N TYR A 105 2.67 -3.01 12.52
CA TYR A 105 1.55 -3.81 12.99
C TYR A 105 1.92 -4.68 14.18
N MET A 106 1.10 -4.60 15.23
CA MET A 106 1.09 -5.52 16.35
C MET A 106 -0.31 -6.14 16.47
N ASP A 107 -0.38 -7.39 16.94
CA ASP A 107 -1.68 -8.08 17.04
C ASP A 107 -2.73 -7.24 17.78
N GLY A 108 -3.88 -7.12 17.13
CA GLY A 108 -5.04 -6.37 17.58
C GLY A 108 -5.14 -4.96 16.99
N ASP A 109 -4.07 -4.44 16.37
CA ASP A 109 -4.09 -3.12 15.73
C ASP A 109 -5.14 -3.01 14.63
N GLU A 110 -5.65 -1.79 14.47
CA GLU A 110 -6.61 -1.43 13.43
C GLU A 110 -5.85 -0.81 12.25
N ILE A 111 -6.22 -1.17 11.02
CA ILE A 111 -5.64 -0.59 9.79
C ILE A 111 -6.71 0.24 9.08
N ILE A 112 -6.40 1.50 8.78
CA ILE A 112 -7.25 2.42 8.03
C ILE A 112 -6.47 2.90 6.83
N LEU A 113 -7.09 2.83 5.65
CA LEU A 113 -6.48 3.28 4.41
C LEU A 113 -7.31 4.42 3.81
N VAL A 114 -6.62 5.47 3.37
CA VAL A 114 -7.23 6.66 2.77
C VAL A 114 -6.47 7.01 1.49
N GLY A 115 -7.17 7.24 0.38
CA GLY A 115 -6.47 7.64 -0.84
C GLY A 115 -7.32 8.36 -1.88
N PHE A 116 -6.66 9.20 -2.68
CA PHE A 116 -7.26 9.96 -3.77
C PHE A 116 -6.56 9.68 -5.11
N SER A 117 -7.30 9.57 -6.21
CA SER A 117 -6.72 9.43 -7.56
C SER A 117 -5.73 8.25 -7.64
N ARG A 118 -4.44 8.51 -7.85
CA ARG A 118 -3.40 7.45 -7.80
C ARG A 118 -3.14 6.92 -6.41
N GLY A 119 -3.25 7.75 -5.39
CA GLY A 119 -3.22 7.30 -4.01
C GLY A 119 -4.38 6.36 -3.68
N ALA A 120 -5.56 6.57 -4.28
CA ALA A 120 -6.67 5.63 -4.19
C ALA A 120 -6.32 4.26 -4.81
N PHE A 121 -5.65 4.26 -5.96
CA PHE A 121 -5.13 3.03 -6.57
C PHE A 121 -4.07 2.35 -5.70
N THR A 122 -3.14 3.12 -5.12
CA THR A 122 -2.13 2.62 -4.18
C THR A 122 -2.77 1.90 -3.01
N VAL A 123 -3.70 2.54 -2.29
CA VAL A 123 -4.28 1.93 -1.09
C VAL A 123 -5.19 0.75 -1.40
N ARG A 124 -5.89 0.75 -2.54
CA ARG A 124 -6.65 -0.43 -3.01
C ARG A 124 -5.73 -1.60 -3.33
N SER A 125 -4.58 -1.32 -3.94
CA SER A 125 -3.58 -2.35 -4.26
C SER A 125 -2.92 -2.90 -2.99
N VAL A 126 -2.60 -2.03 -2.03
CA VAL A 126 -2.12 -2.44 -0.70
C VAL A 126 -3.17 -3.27 0.04
N ALA A 127 -4.45 -2.93 -0.05
CA ALA A 127 -5.52 -3.76 0.51
C ALA A 127 -5.54 -5.16 -0.13
N GLY A 128 -5.39 -5.24 -1.46
CA GLY A 128 -5.24 -6.51 -2.17
C GLY A 128 -3.99 -7.29 -1.75
N MET A 129 -2.86 -6.61 -1.53
CA MET A 129 -1.63 -7.21 -1.02
C MET A 129 -1.84 -7.80 0.37
N ILE A 130 -2.53 -7.10 1.28
CA ILE A 130 -2.87 -7.64 2.60
C ILE A 130 -3.75 -8.89 2.47
N GLY A 131 -4.72 -8.89 1.55
CA GLY A 131 -5.55 -10.07 1.28
C GLY A 131 -4.75 -11.26 0.73
N ASN A 132 -3.87 -11.00 -0.24
CA ASN A 132 -3.12 -12.04 -0.95
C ASN A 132 -1.89 -12.55 -0.20
N LEU A 133 -1.22 -11.70 0.57
CA LEU A 133 0.04 -12.02 1.23
C LEU A 133 -0.09 -12.09 2.76
N GLY A 134 -1.13 -11.51 3.36
CA GLY A 134 -1.14 -11.18 4.78
C GLY A 134 -0.30 -9.92 5.08
N LEU A 135 0.14 -9.76 6.31
CA LEU A 135 1.17 -8.78 6.68
C LEU A 135 2.49 -9.50 6.90
N LEU A 136 3.53 -9.12 6.15
CA LEU A 136 4.85 -9.72 6.34
C LEU A 136 5.34 -9.54 7.78
N THR A 137 6.00 -10.57 8.30
CA THR A 137 6.75 -10.48 9.56
C THR A 137 8.02 -9.68 9.34
N ARG A 138 8.74 -9.37 10.42
CA ARG A 138 10.01 -8.65 10.31
C ARG A 138 10.99 -9.41 9.40
N GLU A 139 11.03 -10.72 9.55
CA GLU A 139 11.83 -11.63 8.74
C GLU A 139 11.31 -11.71 7.30
N GLY A 140 9.99 -11.69 7.10
CA GLY A 140 9.39 -11.68 5.75
C GLY A 140 9.67 -10.41 4.96
N VAL A 141 9.74 -9.24 5.62
CA VAL A 141 10.00 -7.94 4.96
C VAL A 141 11.38 -7.90 4.31
N GLU A 142 12.37 -8.66 4.80
CA GLU A 142 13.69 -8.80 4.15
C GLU A 142 13.59 -9.35 2.72
N PHE A 143 12.55 -10.14 2.43
CA PHE A 143 12.27 -10.72 1.12
C PHE A 143 11.17 -9.97 0.36
N PHE A 144 10.82 -8.76 0.79
CA PHE A 144 9.64 -8.11 0.25
C PHE A 144 9.74 -7.78 -1.25
N TYR A 145 10.92 -7.36 -1.74
CA TYR A 145 11.09 -7.08 -3.17
C TYR A 145 10.83 -8.31 -4.06
N PRO A 146 11.46 -9.49 -3.83
CA PRO A 146 11.14 -10.69 -4.59
C PRO A 146 9.69 -11.15 -4.38
N ILE A 147 9.14 -11.10 -3.17
CA ILE A 147 7.72 -11.44 -2.91
C ILE A 147 6.78 -10.56 -3.75
N PHE A 148 7.05 -9.25 -3.80
CA PHE A 148 6.26 -8.31 -4.59
C PHE A 148 6.37 -8.61 -6.09
N LYS A 149 7.56 -8.95 -6.58
CA LYS A 149 7.75 -9.36 -7.98
C LYS A 149 7.02 -10.65 -8.31
N ASP A 150 7.05 -11.63 -7.43
CA ASP A 150 6.31 -12.89 -7.59
C ASP A 150 4.81 -12.61 -7.72
N MET A 151 4.26 -11.78 -6.82
CA MET A 151 2.86 -11.37 -6.85
C MET A 151 2.48 -10.71 -8.17
N GLN A 152 3.34 -9.83 -8.71
CA GLN A 152 3.10 -9.15 -9.99
C GLN A 152 3.03 -10.13 -11.18
N HIS A 153 3.64 -11.31 -11.07
CA HIS A 153 3.82 -12.25 -12.17
C HIS A 153 3.25 -13.65 -11.88
N TRP A 154 2.36 -13.81 -10.90
CA TRP A 154 1.73 -15.11 -10.62
C TRP A 154 0.96 -15.68 -11.81
N MET A 155 0.43 -14.82 -12.67
CA MET A 155 -0.34 -15.19 -13.87
C MET A 155 0.48 -15.16 -15.16
N ASP A 156 1.78 -14.92 -15.06
CA ASP A 156 2.69 -14.84 -16.19
C ASP A 156 3.60 -16.08 -16.18
N ASP A 157 3.29 -17.02 -17.07
CA ASP A 157 4.03 -18.27 -17.23
C ASP A 157 5.36 -18.06 -17.96
N ASP A 158 5.51 -16.95 -18.68
CA ASP A 158 6.73 -16.59 -19.43
C ASP A 158 7.70 -15.74 -18.58
N TYR A 159 7.32 -15.38 -17.34
CA TYR A 159 8.15 -14.58 -16.45
C TYR A 159 9.38 -15.36 -15.96
N GLU A 160 10.56 -14.91 -16.41
CA GLU A 160 11.85 -15.36 -15.89
C GLU A 160 12.17 -14.66 -14.56
N ASP A 161 11.98 -15.39 -13.46
CA ASP A 161 12.22 -14.89 -12.12
C ASP A 161 13.72 -14.76 -11.83
N PRO A 162 14.24 -13.54 -11.55
CA PRO A 162 15.64 -13.33 -11.19
C PRO A 162 16.00 -13.87 -9.81
N PHE A 163 15.01 -14.25 -8.99
CA PHE A 163 15.17 -14.75 -7.62
C PHE A 163 14.47 -16.10 -7.40
N PRO A 164 14.79 -17.15 -8.18
CA PRO A 164 13.99 -18.39 -8.24
C PRO A 164 13.88 -19.14 -6.90
N ASN A 165 14.81 -18.90 -5.97
CA ASN A 165 14.89 -19.55 -4.67
C ASN A 165 14.54 -18.62 -3.49
N ILE A 166 14.18 -17.36 -3.74
CA ILE A 166 13.91 -16.36 -2.70
C ILE A 166 12.46 -15.88 -2.82
N PRO A 167 11.64 -15.91 -1.74
CA PRO A 167 11.98 -16.42 -0.41
C PRO A 167 12.03 -17.95 -0.33
N PHE A 168 11.54 -18.66 -1.35
CA PHE A 168 11.56 -20.12 -1.44
C PHE A 168 11.52 -20.59 -2.91
N PRO A 169 11.97 -21.84 -3.21
CA PRO A 169 11.91 -22.42 -4.55
C PRO A 169 10.50 -22.90 -4.97
N ASN A 170 10.34 -23.26 -6.24
CA ASN A 170 9.12 -23.85 -6.82
C ASN A 170 7.87 -22.99 -6.61
N LYS A 171 7.98 -21.69 -6.86
CA LYS A 171 6.94 -20.69 -6.61
C LYS A 171 5.64 -21.02 -7.35
N PRO A 172 4.48 -20.96 -6.69
CA PRO A 172 3.20 -21.26 -7.33
C PRO A 172 2.85 -20.21 -8.41
N LYS A 173 2.14 -20.65 -9.45
CA LYS A 173 1.68 -19.87 -10.60
C LYS A 173 0.22 -20.20 -10.90
N GLY A 174 -0.45 -19.33 -11.65
CA GLY A 174 -1.84 -19.46 -12.04
C GLY A 174 -2.83 -18.92 -11.00
N LYS A 175 -4.11 -19.23 -11.21
CA LYS A 175 -5.25 -18.63 -10.48
C LYS A 175 -5.22 -18.83 -8.96
N ASP A 176 -4.63 -19.93 -8.50
CA ASP A 176 -4.59 -20.31 -7.07
C ASP A 176 -3.25 -19.93 -6.43
N ALA A 177 -2.38 -19.22 -7.17
CA ALA A 177 -1.04 -18.89 -6.73
C ALA A 177 -1.02 -18.05 -5.45
N ALA A 178 -1.94 -17.09 -5.31
CA ALA A 178 -2.00 -16.22 -4.14
C ALA A 178 -2.20 -17.03 -2.84
N ASP A 179 -3.19 -17.92 -2.81
CA ASP A 179 -3.47 -18.74 -1.62
C ASP A 179 -2.35 -19.72 -1.32
N ALA A 180 -1.81 -20.40 -2.35
CA ALA A 180 -0.69 -21.34 -2.18
C ALA A 180 0.59 -20.62 -1.73
N TYR A 181 0.86 -19.43 -2.25
CA TYR A 181 2.03 -18.62 -1.90
C TYR A 181 1.92 -18.12 -0.46
N ARG A 182 0.75 -17.58 -0.08
CA ARG A 182 0.47 -17.13 1.29
C ARG A 182 0.64 -18.27 2.29
N ALA A 183 0.07 -19.44 2.01
CA ALA A 183 0.20 -20.60 2.87
C ALA A 183 1.67 -21.01 3.10
N ARG A 184 2.52 -20.91 2.07
CA ARG A 184 3.96 -21.16 2.21
C ARG A 184 4.66 -20.08 3.03
N LEU A 185 4.32 -18.80 2.83
CA LEU A 185 4.85 -17.72 3.67
C LEU A 185 4.46 -17.91 5.15
N GLU A 186 3.23 -18.34 5.42
CA GLU A 186 2.75 -18.63 6.79
C GLU A 186 3.54 -19.79 7.41
N GLN A 187 3.74 -20.89 6.68
CA GLN A 187 4.54 -22.03 7.14
C GLN A 187 5.99 -21.66 7.46
N LEU A 188 6.56 -20.70 6.72
CA LEU A 188 7.92 -20.19 6.95
C LEU A 188 7.99 -19.10 8.03
N GLY A 189 6.86 -18.65 8.57
CA GLY A 189 6.80 -17.53 9.52
C GLY A 189 7.14 -16.19 8.89
N TYR A 190 7.05 -16.06 7.56
CA TYR A 190 7.33 -14.82 6.81
C TYR A 190 6.12 -13.91 6.68
N THR A 191 4.92 -14.40 6.98
CA THR A 191 3.71 -13.57 7.02
C THR A 191 2.79 -13.95 8.17
N ARG A 192 1.90 -13.03 8.51
CA ARG A 192 0.79 -13.25 9.45
C ARG A 192 -0.53 -12.88 8.78
N VAL A 193 -1.49 -13.79 8.85
CA VAL A 193 -2.84 -13.62 8.30
C VAL A 193 -3.88 -13.49 9.42
N ARG A 194 -3.60 -14.13 10.56
CA ARG A 194 -4.45 -14.11 11.75
C ARG A 194 -3.71 -13.48 12.92
N ARG A 195 -4.49 -12.95 13.86
CA ARG A 195 -4.02 -12.48 15.17
C ARG A 195 -3.60 -13.67 16.04
N SER A 196 -2.95 -13.38 17.16
CA SER A 196 -2.57 -14.35 18.18
C SER A 196 -1.75 -15.50 17.59
N GLU A 197 -0.70 -15.15 16.85
CA GLU A 197 0.24 -16.12 16.24
C GLU A 197 -0.42 -17.18 15.34
N GLY A 198 -1.56 -16.86 14.71
CA GLY A 198 -2.26 -17.77 13.81
C GLY A 198 -3.56 -18.35 14.38
N GLU A 199 -3.80 -18.22 15.70
CA GLU A 199 -4.93 -18.86 16.37
C GLU A 199 -6.18 -17.97 16.46
N GLY A 200 -6.03 -16.67 16.22
CA GLY A 200 -7.09 -15.69 16.36
C GLY A 200 -7.87 -15.36 15.09
N ASP A 201 -8.59 -14.25 15.16
CA ASP A 201 -9.32 -13.69 14.03
C ASP A 201 -8.38 -13.29 12.89
N ILE A 202 -8.92 -13.30 11.67
CA ILE A 202 -8.22 -12.77 10.49
C ILE A 202 -7.91 -11.28 10.71
N ILE A 203 -6.73 -10.86 10.29
CA ILE A 203 -6.34 -9.45 10.28
C ILE A 203 -7.14 -8.74 9.19
N THR A 204 -8.00 -7.81 9.61
CA THR A 204 -8.88 -7.07 8.70
C THR A 204 -8.46 -5.62 8.56
N ILE A 205 -8.72 -5.03 7.39
CA ILE A 205 -8.68 -3.59 7.19
C ILE A 205 -9.99 -3.01 7.74
N LYS A 206 -9.89 -2.07 8.67
CA LYS A 206 -11.03 -1.49 9.38
C LYS A 206 -11.86 -0.56 8.48
N ALA A 207 -11.19 0.19 7.62
CA ALA A 207 -11.82 1.09 6.66
C ALA A 207 -10.90 1.37 5.47
N VAL A 208 -11.51 1.53 4.29
CA VAL A 208 -10.86 2.02 3.08
C VAL A 208 -11.68 3.20 2.56
N GLY A 209 -11.14 4.41 2.69
CA GLY A 209 -11.75 5.64 2.16
C GLY A 209 -11.05 6.05 0.87
N VAL A 210 -11.73 5.91 -0.26
CA VAL A 210 -11.15 6.25 -1.57
C VAL A 210 -12.10 7.07 -2.42
N TRP A 211 -11.55 7.98 -3.22
CA TRP A 211 -12.33 8.78 -4.17
C TRP A 211 -11.56 9.02 -5.47
N ASP A 212 -12.34 9.13 -6.55
CA ASP A 212 -11.87 9.43 -7.91
C ASP A 212 -10.72 8.52 -8.37
N THR A 213 -10.87 7.20 -8.16
CA THR A 213 -9.81 6.26 -8.52
C THR A 213 -9.61 6.30 -10.03
N VAL A 214 -8.45 6.78 -10.48
CA VAL A 214 -8.14 6.79 -11.89
C VAL A 214 -7.86 5.35 -12.35
N GLY A 215 -8.66 4.89 -13.32
CA GLY A 215 -8.25 3.78 -14.17
C GLY A 215 -6.97 4.21 -14.86
N SER A 216 -5.92 3.39 -14.78
CA SER A 216 -4.59 3.73 -15.30
C SER A 216 -4.63 3.92 -16.82
N LEU A 217 -5.04 5.09 -17.31
CA LEU A 217 -5.16 5.38 -18.74
C LEU A 217 -3.80 5.39 -19.50
N GLY A 218 -2.72 4.98 -18.84
CA GLY A 218 -1.39 4.75 -19.42
C GLY A 218 -0.59 3.61 -18.79
N ILE A 219 -1.17 2.80 -17.88
CA ILE A 219 -0.58 1.52 -17.47
C ILE A 219 -1.44 0.44 -18.12
N PRO A 220 -0.87 -0.49 -18.91
CA PRO A 220 -1.63 -1.59 -19.51
C PRO A 220 -2.51 -2.21 -18.43
N ARG A 221 -3.81 -2.38 -18.76
CA ARG A 221 -4.83 -2.93 -17.85
C ARG A 221 -4.19 -3.94 -16.93
N VAL A 222 -4.19 -3.63 -15.64
CA VAL A 222 -3.55 -4.46 -14.63
C VAL A 222 -4.42 -5.70 -14.48
N LEU A 223 -4.26 -6.64 -15.42
CA LEU A 223 -5.07 -7.85 -15.63
C LEU A 223 -5.17 -8.71 -14.37
N TRP A 224 -4.23 -8.56 -13.43
CA TRP A 224 -4.27 -9.27 -12.16
C TRP A 224 -5.22 -8.62 -11.13
N LEU A 225 -5.44 -7.30 -11.15
CA LEU A 225 -6.42 -6.63 -10.26
C LEU A 225 -7.87 -6.87 -10.69
N GLU A 226 -8.15 -6.85 -12.00
CA GLU A 226 -9.48 -7.22 -12.54
C GLU A 226 -9.85 -8.69 -12.20
N LYS A 227 -8.84 -9.56 -12.11
CA LYS A 227 -9.02 -10.99 -11.79
C LYS A 227 -9.00 -11.31 -10.28
N LEU A 228 -8.67 -10.34 -9.42
CA LEU A 228 -8.75 -10.43 -7.95
C LEU A 228 -10.09 -9.89 -7.38
N GLY A 229 -11.08 -9.63 -8.24
CA GLY A 229 -12.43 -9.22 -7.81
C GLY A 229 -12.55 -7.76 -7.36
N ILE A 230 -11.50 -6.94 -7.52
CA ILE A 230 -11.57 -5.49 -7.28
C ILE A 230 -12.02 -4.83 -8.59
N ARG A 231 -13.31 -4.94 -8.91
CA ARG A 231 -13.93 -4.13 -9.98
C ARG A 231 -13.98 -2.68 -9.53
N ALA A 232 -13.47 -1.78 -10.36
CA ALA A 232 -13.96 -0.42 -10.41
C ALA A 232 -15.04 -0.42 -11.51
N ASP A 233 -16.28 -0.78 -11.15
CA ASP A 233 -17.39 -0.48 -12.03
C ASP A 233 -17.60 1.03 -11.93
N ASN A 234 -17.07 1.75 -12.92
CA ASN A 234 -17.45 3.13 -13.23
C ASN A 234 -18.55 3.07 -14.30
N ASP A 235 -19.68 2.46 -13.95
CA ASP A 235 -20.91 2.66 -14.70
C ASP A 235 -21.80 3.57 -13.85
N GLU A 236 -22.13 4.74 -14.42
CA GLU A 236 -23.12 5.70 -13.89
C GLU A 236 -24.49 5.06 -13.64
#